data_AF-A0A383W2R0-F1
#
_entry.id   AF-A0A383W2R0-F1
#
_cell.length_a   1.000
_cell.length_b   1.000
_cell.length_c   1.000
_cell.angle_alpha   90.00
_cell.angle_beta   90.00
_cell.angle_gamma   90.00
#
_symmetry.space_group_name_H-M   'P 1'
#
loop_
_entity.id
_entity.type
_entity.pdbx_description
1 polymer ?
#
loop_
_entity_poly.entity_id
_entity_poly.type
_entity_poly.pdbx_seq_one_letter_code
_entity_poly.pdbx_strand_id
1 'polypeptide(L)'
;MGMQPEGLDEECWQQQQGLQQNGQGQQKGQQHHGKKRPKPGLMMKRTPQQKLVAQLNRQRQLYSRLQQEGAKLRGHESTLLRSVAQQSAMLHTLGTVLGEDVMVSLRDSEHHAAALRALLADVDAHRLLQQLEGGSVPAALQQQYAQLFTARMLGAAVTPASVAAIRTASVEQDIVPQLQQLTSELSHLLSVHTGGEASDRLVEKVREHCRLMQLLQAAAQEKMWRLASMNLETLQEAVPLVAHWENVAASLELRPEQLEQLSAAYEIYNSKRHQLCQELQECTEQLQPLLGPHHHSSSHNSSGLAAAEHSTPGSTAAAAPSSPSRVSTAAAAASGGAESPTTSGASGSRGGDVSSNSSGSAAAAAAAAEQEQMDWLLDLDSAEAASSLLLRMEHLTDAISVIKLYMRNAYVNCLDKVQLARACVHSWPYIMNVWVLTAVALGLHDADEDQQQLPRS
;
A
#
# COMPACT_ATOMS: atom_id res chain seq x y z
N MET A 1 -25.63 0.92 45.18
CA MET A 1 -26.03 -0.50 45.23
C MET A 1 -25.01 -1.27 44.41
N GLY A 2 -24.06 -1.90 45.08
CA GLY A 2 -22.99 -2.65 44.43
C GLY A 2 -23.42 -4.09 44.21
N MET A 3 -23.23 -4.60 43.00
CA MET A 3 -23.20 -6.03 42.71
C MET A 3 -21.76 -6.40 42.38
N GLN A 4 -21.16 -7.23 43.24
CA GLN A 4 -19.96 -7.99 42.92
C GLN A 4 -20.39 -9.23 42.11
N PRO A 5 -19.74 -9.55 40.98
CA PRO A 5 -19.95 -10.83 40.33
C PRO A 5 -19.11 -11.91 41.03
N GLU A 6 -19.79 -13.00 41.35
CA GLU A 6 -19.33 -14.16 42.11
C GLU A 6 -18.31 -15.01 41.34
N GLY A 7 -17.31 -15.51 42.06
CA GLY A 7 -16.27 -16.40 41.57
C GLY A 7 -16.78 -17.81 41.24
N LEU A 8 -17.19 -18.03 39.99
CA LEU A 8 -17.57 -19.35 39.48
C LEU A 8 -16.58 -19.94 38.45
N ASP A 9 -15.60 -19.17 37.95
CA ASP A 9 -14.70 -19.64 36.88
C ASP A 9 -13.39 -20.27 37.36
N GLU A 10 -12.93 -20.02 38.60
CA GLU A 10 -11.67 -20.60 39.09
C GLU A 10 -11.78 -22.07 39.52
N GLU A 11 -12.93 -22.51 40.04
CA GLU A 11 -13.10 -23.91 40.48
C GLU A 11 -13.18 -24.90 39.30
N CYS A 12 -13.76 -24.48 38.17
CA CYS A 12 -13.83 -25.30 36.96
C CYS A 12 -12.45 -25.50 36.33
N TRP A 13 -11.58 -24.48 36.41
CA TRP A 13 -10.23 -24.54 35.88
C TRP A 13 -9.29 -25.42 36.74
N GLN A 14 -9.40 -25.33 38.08
CA GLN A 14 -8.59 -26.16 38.98
C GLN A 14 -8.98 -27.64 38.93
N GLN A 15 -10.26 -27.97 38.74
CA GLN A 15 -10.70 -29.37 38.63
C GLN A 15 -10.24 -30.04 37.32
N GLN A 16 -9.98 -29.26 36.26
CA GLN A 16 -9.51 -29.79 34.98
C GLN A 16 -7.99 -30.05 34.95
N GLN A 17 -7.19 -29.30 35.73
CA GLN A 17 -5.75 -29.59 35.88
C GLN A 17 -5.48 -30.87 36.70
N GLY A 18 -6.31 -31.16 37.71
CA GLY A 18 -6.17 -32.38 38.53
C GLY A 18 -6.35 -33.69 37.74
N LEU A 19 -7.12 -33.67 36.64
CA LEU A 19 -7.35 -34.86 35.80
C LEU A 19 -6.20 -35.12 34.80
N GLN A 20 -5.40 -34.11 34.44
CA GLN A 20 -4.27 -34.30 33.52
C GLN A 20 -3.02 -34.86 34.22
N GLN A 21 -2.79 -34.53 35.50
CA GLN A 21 -1.61 -35.03 36.24
C GLN A 21 -1.73 -36.53 36.60
N ASN A 22 -2.94 -37.06 36.77
CA ASN A 22 -3.14 -38.50 37.05
C ASN A 22 -2.94 -39.42 35.82
N GLY A 23 -2.77 -38.88 34.61
CA GLY A 23 -2.61 -39.67 33.38
C GLY A 23 -1.18 -40.02 33.00
N GLN A 24 -0.16 -39.38 33.58
CA GLN A 24 1.24 -39.51 33.15
C GLN A 24 2.15 -40.35 34.08
N GLY A 25 1.60 -40.90 35.17
CA GLY A 25 2.38 -41.57 36.22
C GLY A 25 2.73 -43.07 36.04
N GLN A 26 2.36 -43.75 34.94
CA GLN A 26 2.46 -45.22 34.86
C GLN A 26 3.28 -45.80 33.69
N GLN A 27 4.27 -45.08 33.14
CA GLN A 27 5.18 -45.65 32.12
C GLN A 27 6.66 -45.29 32.35
N LYS A 28 7.20 -45.62 33.53
CA LYS A 28 8.66 -45.76 33.70
C LYS A 28 8.96 -46.97 34.55
N GLY A 29 9.28 -48.08 33.90
CA GLY A 29 9.84 -49.25 34.56
C GLY A 29 9.47 -50.54 33.88
N GLN A 30 10.17 -50.88 32.79
CA GLN A 30 10.55 -52.25 32.44
C GLN A 30 11.32 -52.24 31.11
N GLN A 31 12.63 -52.05 31.19
CA GLN A 31 13.55 -52.63 30.23
C GLN A 31 14.35 -53.69 30.99
N HIS A 32 14.06 -54.96 30.73
CA HIS A 32 15.09 -55.96 30.44
C HIS A 32 14.44 -57.31 30.07
N HIS A 33 15.03 -57.91 29.03
CA HIS A 33 14.94 -59.29 28.57
C HIS A 33 13.80 -59.75 27.65
N GLY A 34 14.23 -60.25 26.49
CA GLY A 34 13.59 -61.39 25.85
C GLY A 34 12.99 -61.08 24.48
N LYS A 35 13.82 -61.11 23.44
CA LYS A 35 13.38 -61.29 22.05
C LYS A 35 12.63 -62.63 21.93
N LYS A 36 11.31 -62.63 22.14
CA LYS A 36 10.40 -63.68 21.65
C LYS A 36 9.44 -63.03 20.68
N ARG A 37 9.51 -63.43 19.41
CA ARG A 37 8.54 -63.04 18.38
C ARG A 37 7.14 -63.40 18.89
N PRO A 38 6.20 -62.44 19.02
CA PRO A 38 4.85 -62.76 19.44
C PRO A 38 4.17 -63.60 18.34
N LYS A 39 3.59 -64.73 18.75
CA LYS A 39 2.78 -65.59 17.88
C LYS A 39 1.60 -64.79 17.32
N PRO A 40 1.25 -64.94 16.03
CA PRO A 40 0.08 -64.31 15.44
C PRO A 40 -1.14 -65.11 15.89
N GLY A 41 -1.79 -64.70 16.97
CA GLY A 41 -2.96 -65.40 17.46
C GLY A 41 -3.63 -64.64 18.58
N LEU A 42 -4.93 -64.39 18.40
CA LEU A 42 -5.81 -63.65 19.31
C LEU A 42 -5.64 -62.13 19.23
N MET A 43 -6.06 -61.57 18.10
CA MET A 43 -6.69 -60.25 18.12
C MET A 43 -7.87 -60.33 19.10
N MET A 44 -7.66 -59.90 20.36
CA MET A 44 -8.75 -59.71 21.30
C MET A 44 -9.74 -58.74 20.65
N LYS A 45 -10.91 -59.27 20.26
CA LYS A 45 -12.01 -58.47 19.77
C LYS A 45 -12.33 -57.46 20.86
N ARG A 46 -12.01 -56.19 20.62
CA ARG A 46 -12.37 -55.09 21.54
C ARG A 46 -13.82 -55.26 21.94
N THR A 47 -14.07 -55.33 23.24
CA THR A 47 -15.42 -55.48 23.76
C THR A 47 -16.26 -54.29 23.27
N PRO A 48 -17.57 -54.46 23.05
CA PRO A 48 -18.44 -53.36 22.63
C PRO A 48 -18.32 -52.13 23.54
N GLN A 49 -18.05 -52.32 24.84
CA GLN A 49 -17.74 -51.24 25.79
C GLN A 49 -16.46 -50.47 25.43
N GLN A 50 -15.36 -51.14 25.06
CA GLN A 50 -14.13 -50.47 24.63
C GLN A 50 -14.33 -49.67 23.34
N LYS A 51 -15.15 -50.17 22.40
CA LYS A 51 -15.51 -49.43 21.19
C LYS A 51 -16.31 -48.17 21.51
N LEU A 52 -17.28 -48.27 22.43
CA LEU A 52 -18.09 -47.13 22.87
C LEU A 52 -17.23 -46.07 23.58
N VAL A 53 -16.33 -46.48 24.50
CA VAL A 53 -15.41 -45.56 25.18
C VAL A 53 -14.48 -44.87 24.18
N ALA A 54 -13.94 -45.60 23.20
CA ALA A 54 -13.12 -45.01 22.15
C ALA A 54 -13.91 -44.00 21.29
N GLN A 55 -15.17 -44.30 20.97
CA GLN A 55 -16.04 -43.39 20.24
C GLN A 55 -16.38 -42.13 21.04
N LEU A 56 -16.66 -42.26 22.33
CA LEU A 56 -16.97 -41.14 23.23
C LEU A 56 -15.75 -40.23 23.43
N ASN A 57 -14.55 -40.81 23.59
CA ASN A 57 -13.30 -40.06 23.64
C ASN A 57 -13.02 -39.33 22.32
N ARG A 58 -13.29 -39.97 21.17
CA ARG A 58 -13.16 -39.31 19.85
C ARG A 58 -14.13 -38.14 19.72
N GLN A 59 -15.38 -38.29 20.16
CA GLN A 59 -16.36 -37.19 20.16
C GLN A 59 -15.94 -36.04 21.09
N ARG A 60 -15.41 -36.34 22.28
CA ARG A 60 -14.87 -35.30 23.18
C ARG A 60 -13.71 -34.53 22.56
N GLN A 61 -12.78 -35.22 21.88
CA GLN A 61 -11.68 -34.57 21.18
C GLN A 61 -12.17 -33.65 20.05
N LEU A 62 -13.15 -34.10 19.25
CA LEU A 62 -13.75 -33.28 18.20
C LEU A 62 -14.46 -32.04 18.78
N TYR A 63 -15.20 -32.20 19.87
CA TYR A 63 -15.87 -31.09 20.53
C TYR A 63 -14.88 -30.06 21.09
N SER A 64 -13.79 -30.53 21.73
CA SER A 64 -12.71 -29.65 22.21
C SER A 64 -12.03 -28.90 21.07
N ARG A 65 -11.79 -29.56 19.93
CA ARG A 65 -11.22 -28.91 18.73
C ARG A 65 -12.17 -27.85 18.16
N LEU A 66 -13.46 -28.16 18.04
CA LEU A 66 -14.47 -27.20 17.59
C LEU A 66 -14.60 -26.00 18.54
N GLN A 67 -14.48 -26.20 19.86
CA GLN A 67 -14.47 -25.10 20.82
C GLN A 67 -13.24 -24.21 20.65
N GLN A 68 -12.05 -24.79 20.43
CA GLN A 68 -10.83 -24.03 20.17
C GLN A 68 -10.92 -23.25 18.84
N GLU A 69 -11.42 -23.87 17.78
CA GLU A 69 -11.64 -23.19 16.49
C GLU A 69 -12.70 -22.08 16.62
N GLY A 70 -13.79 -22.32 17.34
CA GLY A 70 -14.80 -21.29 17.62
C GLY A 70 -14.25 -20.12 18.46
N ALA A 71 -13.38 -20.39 19.43
CA ALA A 71 -12.71 -19.33 20.19
C ALA A 71 -11.76 -18.51 19.31
N LYS A 72 -11.00 -19.17 18.43
CA LYS A 72 -10.15 -18.49 17.44
C LYS A 72 -10.99 -17.61 16.51
N LEU A 73 -12.08 -18.14 15.94
CA LEU A 73 -12.96 -17.40 15.04
C LEU A 73 -13.57 -16.17 15.72
N ARG A 74 -14.04 -16.29 16.98
CA ARG A 74 -14.50 -15.13 17.76
C ARG A 74 -13.40 -14.10 18.02
N GLY A 75 -12.16 -14.55 18.23
CA GLY A 75 -11.00 -13.67 18.29
C GLY A 75 -10.80 -12.89 16.99
N HIS A 76 -10.90 -13.57 15.84
CA HIS A 76 -10.77 -12.94 14.52
C HIS A 76 -11.92 -11.97 14.23
N GLU A 77 -13.15 -12.37 14.54
CA GLU A 77 -14.34 -11.52 14.44
C GLU A 77 -14.20 -10.25 15.27
N SER A 78 -13.73 -10.36 16.52
CA SER A 78 -13.50 -9.18 17.38
C SER A 78 -12.42 -8.24 16.82
N THR A 79 -11.38 -8.79 16.19
CA THR A 79 -10.31 -8.02 15.55
C THR A 79 -10.81 -7.34 14.27
N LEU A 80 -11.63 -8.03 13.47
CA LEU A 80 -12.25 -7.48 12.27
C LEU A 80 -13.23 -6.35 12.61
N LEU A 81 -14.12 -6.55 13.59
CA LEU A 81 -15.04 -5.50 14.03
C LEU A 81 -14.28 -4.27 14.56
N ARG A 82 -13.19 -4.50 15.31
CA ARG A 82 -12.30 -3.41 15.75
C ARG A 82 -11.67 -2.67 14.56
N SER A 83 -11.23 -3.40 13.54
CA SER A 83 -10.65 -2.83 12.32
C SER A 83 -11.68 -2.03 11.50
N VAL A 84 -12.90 -2.56 11.32
CA VAL A 84 -13.97 -1.88 10.59
C VAL A 84 -14.39 -0.59 11.29
N ALA A 85 -14.56 -0.64 12.61
CA ALA A 85 -14.89 0.55 13.40
C ALA A 85 -13.77 1.61 13.37
N GLN A 86 -12.49 1.18 13.41
CA GLN A 86 -11.33 2.06 13.24
C GLN A 86 -11.35 2.79 11.90
N GLN A 87 -11.56 2.06 10.82
CA GLN A 87 -11.62 2.62 9.46
C GLN A 87 -12.81 3.57 9.33
N SER A 88 -13.96 3.20 9.85
CA SER A 88 -15.19 4.00 9.80
C SER A 88 -15.05 5.32 10.58
N ALA A 89 -14.43 5.31 11.76
CA ALA A 89 -14.15 6.54 12.51
C ALA A 89 -13.14 7.45 11.79
N MET A 90 -12.10 6.89 11.18
CA MET A 90 -11.12 7.63 10.39
C MET A 90 -11.76 8.27 9.15
N LEU A 91 -12.59 7.52 8.43
CA LEU A 91 -13.33 8.01 7.26
C LEU A 91 -14.33 9.09 7.66
N HIS A 92 -15.01 8.96 8.80
CA HIS A 92 -15.86 10.02 9.34
C HIS A 92 -15.05 11.29 9.62
N THR A 93 -13.91 11.20 10.30
CA THR A 93 -13.04 12.37 10.58
C THR A 93 -12.55 13.02 9.28
N LEU A 94 -12.07 12.22 8.32
CA LEU A 94 -11.67 12.70 7.01
C LEU A 94 -12.83 13.37 6.27
N GLY A 95 -14.01 12.75 6.27
CA GLY A 95 -15.23 13.28 5.66
C GLY A 95 -15.68 14.60 6.28
N THR A 96 -15.60 14.75 7.61
CA THR A 96 -15.93 16.01 8.27
C THR A 96 -14.94 17.12 7.96
N VAL A 97 -13.64 16.82 7.97
CA VAL A 97 -12.58 17.80 7.74
C VAL A 97 -12.54 18.23 6.28
N LEU A 98 -12.66 17.26 5.36
CA LEU A 98 -12.71 17.55 3.93
C LEU A 98 -14.03 18.21 3.58
N GLY A 99 -15.16 17.78 4.15
CA GLY A 99 -16.48 18.31 3.83
C GLY A 99 -16.64 19.81 4.04
N GLU A 100 -16.09 20.39 5.12
CA GLU A 100 -16.23 21.82 5.38
C GLU A 100 -15.41 22.71 4.42
N ASP A 101 -14.19 22.30 4.06
CA ASP A 101 -13.31 23.06 3.16
C ASP A 101 -13.62 22.80 1.67
N VAL A 102 -13.93 21.56 1.32
CA VAL A 102 -14.26 21.15 -0.05
C VAL A 102 -15.60 21.74 -0.48
N MET A 103 -16.60 21.85 0.41
CA MET A 103 -17.88 22.49 0.07
C MET A 103 -17.76 23.97 -0.29
N VAL A 104 -16.72 24.67 0.17
CA VAL A 104 -16.50 26.09 -0.16
C VAL A 104 -15.70 26.24 -1.46
N SER A 105 -14.81 25.30 -1.78
CA SER A 105 -13.90 25.43 -2.93
C SER A 105 -14.32 24.68 -4.20
N LEU A 106 -15.28 23.75 -4.15
CA LEU A 106 -15.49 22.75 -5.23
C LEU A 106 -16.93 22.63 -5.73
N ARG A 107 -17.60 23.76 -5.99
CA ARG A 107 -18.93 23.76 -6.61
C ARG A 107 -18.98 23.24 -8.06
N ASP A 108 -17.85 23.15 -8.75
CA ASP A 108 -17.83 22.99 -10.21
C ASP A 108 -17.29 21.64 -10.73
N SER A 109 -17.00 20.65 -9.86
CA SER A 109 -16.50 19.33 -10.29
C SER A 109 -17.40 18.20 -9.82
N GLU A 110 -18.07 17.52 -10.77
CA GLU A 110 -18.94 16.36 -10.49
C GLU A 110 -18.21 15.22 -9.75
N HIS A 111 -16.90 15.05 -10.00
CA HIS A 111 -16.06 14.05 -9.35
C HIS A 111 -15.87 14.30 -7.85
N HIS A 112 -15.73 15.56 -7.46
CA HIS A 112 -15.63 15.94 -6.05
C HIS A 112 -16.96 15.78 -5.32
N ALA A 113 -18.08 16.00 -6.01
CA ALA A 113 -19.41 15.69 -5.48
C ALA A 113 -19.65 14.17 -5.33
N ALA A 114 -18.99 13.32 -6.13
CA ALA A 114 -19.04 11.87 -5.97
C ALA A 114 -18.19 11.40 -4.77
N ALA A 115 -16.97 11.91 -4.63
CA ALA A 115 -16.11 11.64 -3.45
C ALA A 115 -16.75 12.13 -2.15
N LEU A 116 -17.37 13.32 -2.16
CA LEU A 116 -18.13 13.84 -1.02
C LEU A 116 -19.34 12.97 -0.70
N ARG A 117 -20.08 12.47 -1.71
CA ARG A 117 -21.19 11.52 -1.51
C ARG A 117 -20.72 10.19 -0.95
N ALA A 118 -19.56 9.68 -1.36
CA ALA A 118 -18.97 8.47 -0.79
C ALA A 118 -18.58 8.67 0.68
N LEU A 119 -17.92 9.78 1.00
CA LEU A 119 -17.57 10.14 2.38
C LEU A 119 -18.80 10.35 3.27
N LEU A 120 -19.86 10.98 2.74
CA LEU A 120 -21.13 11.13 3.45
C LEU A 120 -21.87 9.79 3.62
N ALA A 121 -21.83 8.92 2.60
CA ALA A 121 -22.36 7.56 2.70
C ALA A 121 -21.60 6.73 3.73
N ASP A 122 -20.29 6.93 3.89
CA ASP A 122 -19.48 6.31 4.94
C ASP A 122 -19.80 6.86 6.34
N VAL A 123 -20.06 8.17 6.46
CA VAL A 123 -20.58 8.78 7.70
C VAL A 123 -21.95 8.20 8.06
N ASP A 124 -22.83 8.06 7.08
CA ASP A 124 -24.15 7.45 7.26
C ASP A 124 -24.06 5.95 7.56
N ALA A 125 -23.13 5.22 6.93
CA ALA A 125 -22.85 3.83 7.26
C ALA A 125 -22.29 3.68 8.67
N HIS A 126 -21.41 4.59 9.12
CA HIS A 126 -20.96 4.64 10.51
C HIS A 126 -22.12 4.86 11.47
N ARG A 127 -23.01 5.79 11.14
CA ARG A 127 -24.21 6.10 11.92
C ARG A 127 -25.20 4.93 11.95
N LEU A 128 -25.36 4.22 10.84
CA LEU A 128 -26.19 3.03 10.72
C LEU A 128 -25.59 1.84 11.47
N LEU A 129 -24.27 1.66 11.47
CA LEU A 129 -23.59 0.67 12.31
C LEU A 129 -23.81 0.98 13.79
N GLN A 130 -23.71 2.24 14.21
CA GLN A 130 -24.05 2.66 15.57
C GLN A 130 -25.53 2.42 15.93
N GLN A 131 -26.44 2.50 14.96
CA GLN A 131 -27.88 2.28 15.16
C GLN A 131 -28.27 0.79 15.17
N LEU A 132 -27.69 -0.01 14.26
CA LEU A 132 -27.91 -1.45 14.16
C LEU A 132 -27.35 -2.21 15.35
N GLU A 133 -26.33 -1.67 16.02
CA GLU A 133 -25.82 -2.24 17.26
C GLU A 133 -26.83 -2.17 18.41
N GLY A 134 -27.87 -1.31 18.37
CA GLY A 134 -29.10 -1.36 19.19
C GLY A 134 -28.93 -1.22 20.71
N GLY A 135 -27.77 -1.53 21.24
CA GLY A 135 -27.19 -0.98 22.45
C GLY A 135 -26.02 -0.12 22.01
N SER A 136 -25.73 0.92 22.78
CA SER A 136 -24.47 1.66 22.69
C SER A 136 -23.34 0.71 22.29
N VAL A 137 -22.55 1.05 21.26
CA VAL A 137 -21.15 0.62 21.18
C VAL A 137 -20.68 0.67 22.63
N PRO A 138 -20.32 -0.47 23.26
CA PRO A 138 -20.08 -0.49 24.70
C PRO A 138 -19.22 0.71 25.03
N ALA A 139 -19.60 1.54 26.01
CA ALA A 139 -18.85 2.76 26.29
C ALA A 139 -17.34 2.49 26.44
N ALA A 140 -16.99 1.25 26.83
CA ALA A 140 -15.67 0.64 26.76
C ALA A 140 -15.02 0.64 25.35
N LEU A 141 -15.69 0.14 24.31
CA LEU A 141 -15.22 0.17 22.91
C LEU A 141 -15.13 1.61 22.38
N GLN A 142 -16.12 2.48 22.66
CA GLN A 142 -16.06 3.89 22.23
C GLN A 142 -14.94 4.67 22.95
N GLN A 143 -14.68 4.37 24.23
CA GLN A 143 -13.46 4.83 24.92
C GLN A 143 -12.19 4.22 24.31
N GLN A 144 -12.20 2.94 23.93
CA GLN A 144 -11.06 2.28 23.29
C GLN A 144 -10.74 2.91 21.92
N TYR A 145 -11.75 3.28 21.13
CA TYR A 145 -11.60 3.99 19.87
C TYR A 145 -11.12 5.43 20.07
N ALA A 146 -11.71 6.15 21.04
CA ALA A 146 -11.19 7.45 21.45
C ALA A 146 -9.76 7.36 21.96
N GLN A 147 -9.31 6.21 22.49
CA GLN A 147 -7.94 5.99 22.95
C GLN A 147 -6.94 5.67 21.82
N LEU A 148 -7.39 5.36 20.60
CA LEU A 148 -6.46 5.08 19.52
C LEU A 148 -5.68 6.34 19.17
N PHE A 149 -4.37 6.24 19.39
CA PHE A 149 -3.44 7.33 19.25
C PHE A 149 -3.50 7.95 17.84
N THR A 150 -3.60 7.11 16.80
CA THR A 150 -3.65 7.59 15.41
C THR A 150 -4.93 8.37 15.08
N ALA A 151 -6.10 7.95 15.56
CA ALA A 151 -7.36 8.63 15.29
C ALA A 151 -7.42 10.01 15.99
N ARG A 152 -6.98 10.07 17.25
CA ARG A 152 -6.83 11.35 17.97
C ARG A 152 -5.84 12.28 17.28
N MET A 153 -4.70 11.74 16.84
CA MET A 153 -3.73 12.55 16.10
C MET A 153 -4.30 13.04 14.79
N LEU A 154 -4.99 12.20 14.01
CA LEU A 154 -5.49 12.59 12.70
C LEU A 154 -6.54 13.69 12.81
N GLY A 155 -7.46 13.59 13.77
CA GLY A 155 -8.45 14.65 14.04
C GLY A 155 -7.85 15.97 14.55
N ALA A 156 -6.77 15.92 15.33
CA ALA A 156 -6.07 17.13 15.78
C ALA A 156 -5.10 17.70 14.73
N ALA A 157 -4.59 16.82 13.86
CA ALA A 157 -3.57 17.13 12.88
C ALA A 157 -4.16 17.80 11.66
N VAL A 158 -5.20 17.18 11.09
CA VAL A 158 -5.79 17.51 9.80
C VAL A 158 -6.85 18.58 10.04
N THR A 159 -6.40 19.84 10.04
CA THR A 159 -7.28 21.02 9.94
C THR A 159 -7.17 21.61 8.53
N PRO A 160 -8.21 22.29 8.03
CA PRO A 160 -8.16 23.14 6.84
C PRO A 160 -6.84 23.90 6.62
N ALA A 161 -6.45 24.67 7.65
CA ALA A 161 -5.24 25.48 7.61
C ALA A 161 -3.96 24.62 7.48
N SER A 162 -3.88 23.50 8.19
CA SER A 162 -2.72 22.60 8.11
C SER A 162 -2.60 21.88 6.77
N VAL A 163 -3.75 21.52 6.17
CA VAL A 163 -3.84 20.90 4.84
C VAL A 163 -3.40 21.89 3.76
N ALA A 164 -3.89 23.13 3.83
CA ALA A 164 -3.46 24.20 2.93
C ALA A 164 -1.94 24.46 3.08
N ALA A 165 -1.46 24.60 4.32
CA ALA A 165 -0.05 24.86 4.60
C ALA A 165 0.87 23.77 4.05
N ILE A 166 0.55 22.48 4.27
CA ILE A 166 1.39 21.38 3.80
C ILE A 166 1.33 21.23 2.26
N ARG A 167 0.20 21.58 1.63
CA ARG A 167 0.05 21.60 0.17
C ARG A 167 0.91 22.68 -0.48
N THR A 168 1.09 23.83 0.15
CA THR A 168 1.95 24.91 -0.36
C THR A 168 3.41 24.77 0.02
N ALA A 169 3.73 24.00 1.08
CA ALA A 169 5.09 23.83 1.59
C ALA A 169 6.04 23.19 0.55
N SER A 170 7.22 23.75 0.36
CA SER A 170 8.28 23.16 -0.46
C SER A 170 8.85 21.91 0.21
N VAL A 171 9.12 20.85 -0.58
CA VAL A 171 9.68 19.60 -0.04
C VAL A 171 11.07 19.87 0.55
N GLU A 172 11.95 20.50 -0.21
CA GLU A 172 13.34 20.72 0.16
C GLU A 172 13.53 21.84 1.18
N GLN A 173 12.71 22.90 1.11
CA GLN A 173 12.91 24.10 1.93
C GLN A 173 12.11 24.08 3.25
N ASP A 174 10.95 23.41 3.28
CA ASP A 174 10.08 23.43 4.45
C ASP A 174 9.99 22.04 5.10
N ILE A 175 9.68 21.00 4.33
CA ILE A 175 9.36 19.67 4.88
C ILE A 175 10.61 18.93 5.35
N VAL A 176 11.65 18.86 4.52
CA VAL A 176 12.89 18.14 4.86
C VAL A 176 13.58 18.75 6.09
N PRO A 177 13.78 20.07 6.20
CA PRO A 177 14.36 20.67 7.41
C PRO A 177 13.53 20.39 8.66
N GLN A 178 12.20 20.39 8.56
CA GLN A 178 11.33 20.04 9.68
C GLN A 178 11.48 18.57 10.10
N LEU A 179 11.56 17.64 9.15
CA LEU A 179 11.83 16.22 9.43
C LEU A 179 13.22 16.04 10.06
N GLN A 180 14.24 16.73 9.56
CA GLN A 180 15.60 16.69 10.10
C GLN A 180 15.64 17.19 11.54
N GLN A 181 15.00 18.34 11.81
CA GLN A 181 14.91 18.92 13.14
C GLN A 181 14.22 17.95 14.11
N LEU A 182 13.04 17.41 13.74
CA LEU A 182 12.31 16.45 14.56
C LEU A 182 13.15 15.19 14.84
N THR A 183 13.84 14.67 13.83
CA THR A 183 14.69 13.48 13.96
C THR A 183 15.89 13.74 14.88
N SER A 184 16.52 14.90 14.76
CA SER A 184 17.62 15.34 15.64
C SER A 184 17.17 15.49 17.10
N GLU A 185 16.02 16.13 17.32
CA GLU A 185 15.43 16.29 18.65
C GLU A 185 15.06 14.93 19.29
N LEU A 186 14.48 14.02 18.51
CA LEU A 186 14.20 12.65 18.96
C LEU A 186 15.47 11.90 19.32
N SER A 187 16.53 12.00 18.51
CA SER A 187 17.83 11.37 18.77
C SER A 187 18.45 11.89 20.08
N HIS A 188 18.40 13.20 20.31
CA HIS A 188 18.84 13.81 21.55
C HIS A 188 18.03 13.30 22.75
N LEU A 189 16.69 13.29 22.65
CA LEU A 189 15.81 12.83 23.73
C LEU A 189 15.96 11.33 24.04
N LEU A 190 16.29 10.50 23.05
CA LEU A 190 16.65 9.10 23.27
C LEU A 190 18.00 8.92 23.98
N SER A 191 18.93 9.86 23.79
CA SER A 191 20.27 9.81 24.37
C SER A 191 20.31 10.33 25.81
N VAL A 192 19.48 11.32 26.14
CA VAL A 192 19.36 11.86 27.49
C VAL A 192 18.50 10.92 28.32
N HIS A 193 19.09 10.30 29.36
CA HIS A 193 18.46 9.28 30.18
C HIS A 193 17.05 9.70 30.67
N THR A 194 16.11 8.77 30.59
CA THR A 194 14.65 8.97 30.72
C THR A 194 14.20 9.32 32.13
N GLY A 195 14.44 10.56 32.56
CA GLY A 195 13.63 11.19 33.60
C GLY A 195 12.20 11.47 33.08
N GLY A 196 11.25 11.72 33.99
CA GLY A 196 9.84 11.94 33.62
C GLY A 196 9.63 13.05 32.57
N GLU A 197 10.31 14.19 32.74
CA GLU A 197 10.20 15.33 31.80
C GLU A 197 10.75 15.01 30.40
N ALA A 198 11.87 14.28 30.32
CA ALA A 198 12.45 13.86 29.04
C ALA A 198 11.52 12.88 28.31
N SER A 199 10.86 11.99 29.06
CA SER A 199 9.85 11.07 28.53
C SER A 199 8.66 11.83 27.95
N ASP A 200 8.12 12.82 28.66
CA ASP A 200 6.97 13.60 28.16
C ASP A 200 7.32 14.38 26.88
N ARG A 201 8.51 14.99 26.83
CA ARG A 201 9.01 15.67 25.63
C ARG A 201 9.23 14.71 24.46
N LEU A 202 9.71 13.49 24.72
CA LEU A 202 9.86 12.45 23.70
C LEU A 202 8.49 12.10 23.09
N VAL A 203 7.48 11.89 23.94
CA VAL A 203 6.11 11.58 23.51
C VAL A 203 5.53 12.71 22.66
N GLU A 204 5.76 13.96 23.06
CA GLU A 204 5.35 15.14 22.29
C GLU A 204 6.01 15.17 20.91
N LYS A 205 7.32 14.94 20.83
CA LYS A 205 8.05 14.97 19.55
C LYS A 205 7.71 13.82 18.62
N VAL A 206 7.45 12.63 19.17
CA VAL A 206 6.90 11.50 18.40
C VAL A 206 5.53 11.86 17.85
N ARG A 207 4.69 12.56 18.63
CA ARG A 207 3.37 13.03 18.18
C ARG A 207 3.49 14.05 17.05
N GLU A 208 4.41 15.01 17.16
CA GLU A 208 4.69 15.99 16.10
C GLU A 208 5.15 15.31 14.80
N HIS A 209 6.09 14.36 14.89
CA HIS A 209 6.56 13.61 13.73
C HIS A 209 5.43 12.81 13.08
N CYS A 210 4.67 12.05 13.86
CA CYS A 210 3.55 11.28 13.32
C CYS A 210 2.45 12.17 12.72
N ARG A 211 2.21 13.34 13.32
CA ARG A 211 1.28 14.36 12.78
C ARG A 211 1.72 14.85 11.41
N LEU A 212 3.00 15.21 11.24
CA LEU A 212 3.54 15.64 9.95
C LEU A 212 3.40 14.52 8.91
N MET A 213 3.73 13.28 9.27
CA MET A 213 3.60 12.11 8.41
C MET A 213 2.14 11.82 7.99
N GLN A 214 1.17 12.02 8.89
CA GLN A 214 -0.25 11.90 8.58
C GLN A 214 -0.71 13.02 7.64
N LEU A 215 -0.27 14.27 7.86
CA LEU A 215 -0.58 15.40 6.99
C LEU A 215 -0.02 15.22 5.58
N LEU A 216 1.24 14.80 5.45
CA LEU A 216 1.84 14.51 4.15
C LEU A 216 1.05 13.43 3.40
N GLN A 217 0.63 12.38 4.10
CA GLN A 217 -0.15 11.30 3.51
C GLN A 217 -1.56 11.75 3.07
N ALA A 218 -2.25 12.55 3.90
CA ALA A 218 -3.64 12.93 3.65
C ALA A 218 -3.78 14.09 2.65
N ALA A 219 -2.81 15.02 2.63
CA ALA A 219 -2.96 16.28 1.92
C ALA A 219 -1.96 16.48 0.77
N ALA A 220 -0.84 15.75 0.76
CA ALA A 220 0.26 15.97 -0.17
C ALA A 220 0.93 14.65 -0.58
N GLN A 221 0.13 13.70 -1.08
CA GLN A 221 0.59 12.34 -1.40
C GLN A 221 1.76 12.33 -2.40
N GLU A 222 1.76 13.19 -3.41
CA GLU A 222 2.90 13.33 -4.35
C GLU A 222 4.21 13.69 -3.64
N LYS A 223 4.16 14.56 -2.62
CA LYS A 223 5.33 14.92 -1.81
C LYS A 223 5.79 13.74 -0.96
N MET A 224 4.85 13.00 -0.38
CA MET A 224 5.15 11.77 0.37
C MET A 224 5.86 10.74 -0.53
N TRP A 225 5.43 10.58 -1.78
CA TRP A 225 6.10 9.71 -2.75
C TRP A 225 7.51 10.19 -3.09
N ARG A 226 7.69 11.48 -3.38
CA ARG A 226 9.01 12.08 -3.63
C ARG A 226 9.96 11.92 -2.43
N LEU A 227 9.46 12.09 -1.21
CA LEU A 227 10.24 11.86 0.01
C LEU A 227 10.63 10.38 0.18
N ALA A 228 9.78 9.44 -0.27
CA ALA A 228 10.05 8.01 -0.19
C ALA A 228 11.13 7.53 -1.16
N SER A 229 11.39 8.27 -2.23
CA SER A 229 12.43 7.97 -3.22
C SER A 229 13.72 8.79 -3.05
N MET A 230 13.83 9.58 -1.97
CA MET A 230 14.93 10.54 -1.77
C MET A 230 15.72 10.25 -0.49
N ASN A 231 17.03 10.44 -0.56
CA ASN A 231 17.88 10.58 0.63
C ASN A 231 17.78 12.04 1.13
N LEU A 232 17.21 12.23 2.31
CA LEU A 232 16.83 13.54 2.85
C LEU A 232 18.04 14.40 3.31
N GLU A 233 19.24 13.83 3.43
CA GLU A 233 20.46 14.59 3.69
C GLU A 233 21.08 15.15 2.40
N THR A 234 21.09 14.33 1.35
CA THR A 234 21.70 14.70 0.06
C THR A 234 20.72 15.37 -0.90
N LEU A 235 19.41 15.25 -0.62
CA LEU A 235 18.30 15.65 -1.49
C LEU A 235 18.35 15.00 -2.89
N GLN A 236 19.01 13.85 -3.00
CA GLN A 236 19.12 13.07 -4.24
C GLN A 236 18.21 11.85 -4.19
N GLU A 237 17.73 11.43 -5.36
CA GLU A 237 17.00 10.17 -5.48
C GLU A 237 17.91 9.01 -5.09
N ALA A 238 17.45 8.20 -4.14
CA ALA A 238 18.20 7.08 -3.61
C ALA A 238 17.24 6.04 -3.03
N VAL A 239 17.48 4.77 -3.36
CA VAL A 239 16.75 3.65 -2.77
C VAL A 239 17.58 3.10 -1.60
N PRO A 240 17.04 3.07 -0.37
CA PRO A 240 17.72 2.46 0.76
C PRO A 240 17.95 0.97 0.54
N LEU A 241 19.13 0.48 0.93
CA LEU A 241 19.47 -0.94 0.87
C LEU A 241 18.60 -1.74 1.84
N VAL A 242 18.31 -3.01 1.54
CA VAL A 242 17.54 -3.91 2.43
C VAL A 242 18.18 -3.99 3.83
N ALA A 243 19.51 -4.08 3.90
CA ALA A 243 20.27 -4.09 5.14
C ALA A 243 20.04 -2.84 6.01
N HIS A 244 19.69 -1.69 5.41
CA HIS A 244 19.29 -0.50 6.17
C HIS A 244 18.04 -0.78 6.99
N TRP A 245 17.00 -1.31 6.35
CA TRP A 245 15.72 -1.61 7.00
C TRP A 245 15.82 -2.77 8.00
N GLU A 246 16.69 -3.75 7.76
CA GLU A 246 17.01 -4.81 8.73
C GLU A 246 17.62 -4.24 10.01
N ASN A 247 18.55 -3.30 9.88
CA ASN A 247 19.15 -2.63 11.03
C ASN A 247 18.12 -1.79 11.80
N VAL A 248 17.23 -1.08 11.09
CA VAL A 248 16.14 -0.33 11.72
C VAL A 248 15.19 -1.27 12.46
N ALA A 249 14.72 -2.35 11.83
CA ALA A 249 13.82 -3.32 12.44
C ALA A 249 14.45 -3.98 13.68
N ALA A 250 15.72 -4.34 13.62
CA ALA A 250 16.47 -4.92 14.75
C ALA A 250 16.54 -3.95 15.96
N SER A 251 16.61 -2.63 15.71
CA SER A 251 16.67 -1.61 16.77
C SER A 251 15.37 -1.44 17.58
N LEU A 252 14.24 -1.95 17.06
CA LEU A 252 12.93 -1.78 17.67
C LEU A 252 12.67 -2.72 18.84
N GLU A 253 13.41 -3.82 18.95
CA GLU A 253 13.25 -4.81 20.04
C GLU A 253 11.77 -5.24 20.21
N LEU A 254 11.12 -5.62 19.10
CA LEU A 254 9.69 -5.91 19.10
C LEU A 254 9.34 -7.11 20.00
N ARG A 255 8.30 -6.94 20.81
CA ARG A 255 7.78 -8.03 21.65
C ARG A 255 7.04 -9.07 20.81
N PRO A 256 6.95 -10.33 21.25
CA PRO A 256 6.21 -11.37 20.54
C PRO A 256 4.75 -10.99 20.25
N GLU A 257 4.07 -10.32 21.18
CA GLU A 257 2.68 -9.89 20.99
C GLU A 257 2.56 -8.78 19.93
N GLN A 258 3.57 -7.91 19.83
CA GLN A 258 3.63 -6.87 18.81
C GLN A 258 3.89 -7.47 17.43
N LEU A 259 4.79 -8.46 17.34
CA LEU A 259 5.03 -9.20 16.10
C LEU A 259 3.77 -9.92 15.62
N GLU A 260 3.01 -10.56 16.51
CA GLU A 260 1.74 -11.21 16.15
C GLU A 260 0.72 -10.18 15.62
N GLN A 261 0.58 -9.03 16.27
CA GLN A 261 -0.31 -7.95 15.83
C GLN A 261 0.09 -7.37 14.46
N LEU A 262 1.38 -7.12 14.27
CA LEU A 262 1.92 -6.64 13.00
C LEU A 262 1.79 -7.68 11.89
N SER A 263 1.99 -8.97 12.20
CA SER A 263 1.78 -10.08 11.25
C SER A 263 0.34 -10.11 10.76
N ALA A 264 -0.63 -10.06 11.68
CA ALA A 264 -2.05 -10.06 11.30
C ALA A 264 -2.41 -8.83 10.46
N ALA A 265 -1.92 -7.63 10.82
CA ALA A 265 -2.13 -6.43 10.04
C ALA A 265 -1.49 -6.51 8.64
N TYR A 266 -0.28 -7.07 8.56
CA TYR A 266 0.46 -7.24 7.32
C TYR A 266 -0.20 -8.27 6.39
N GLU A 267 -0.72 -9.37 6.91
CA GLU A 267 -1.48 -10.36 6.14
C GLU A 267 -2.73 -9.73 5.50
N ILE A 268 -3.49 -8.93 6.27
CA ILE A 268 -4.66 -8.20 5.77
C ILE A 268 -4.23 -7.21 4.67
N TYR A 269 -3.19 -6.42 4.95
CA TYR A 269 -2.63 -5.47 3.99
C TYR A 269 -2.21 -6.15 2.69
N ASN A 270 -1.40 -7.21 2.78
CA ASN A 270 -0.83 -7.86 1.61
C ASN A 270 -1.89 -8.59 0.79
N SER A 271 -2.84 -9.27 1.44
CA SER A 271 -3.97 -9.91 0.77
C SER A 271 -4.79 -8.90 -0.05
N LYS A 272 -5.14 -7.75 0.56
CA LYS A 272 -5.91 -6.71 -0.13
C LYS A 272 -5.11 -5.96 -1.17
N ARG A 273 -3.85 -5.65 -0.91
CA ARG A 273 -2.94 -5.03 -1.89
C ARG A 273 -2.82 -5.90 -3.13
N HIS A 274 -2.57 -7.20 -2.97
CA HIS A 274 -2.40 -8.12 -4.08
C HIS A 274 -3.65 -8.16 -4.97
N GLN A 275 -4.84 -8.26 -4.38
CA GLN A 275 -6.11 -8.20 -5.12
C GLN A 275 -6.23 -6.89 -5.93
N LEU A 276 -5.99 -5.74 -5.30
CA LEU A 276 -6.11 -4.44 -5.98
C LEU A 276 -5.06 -4.24 -7.07
N CYS A 277 -3.83 -4.69 -6.86
CA CYS A 277 -2.78 -4.65 -7.87
C CYS A 277 -3.11 -5.55 -9.07
N GLN A 278 -3.70 -6.72 -8.83
CA GLN A 278 -4.18 -7.59 -9.91
C GLN A 278 -5.30 -6.90 -10.71
N GLU A 279 -6.30 -6.32 -10.05
CA GLU A 279 -7.37 -5.58 -10.73
C GLU A 279 -6.82 -4.37 -11.52
N LEU A 280 -5.80 -3.69 -10.99
CA LEU A 280 -5.14 -2.57 -11.67
C LEU A 280 -4.39 -3.04 -12.91
N GLN A 281 -3.70 -4.18 -12.83
CA GLN A 281 -3.02 -4.82 -13.95
C GLN A 281 -4.04 -5.22 -15.03
N GLU A 282 -5.16 -5.84 -14.65
CA GLU A 282 -6.24 -6.19 -15.59
C GLU A 282 -6.82 -4.94 -16.29
N CYS A 283 -7.01 -3.83 -15.57
CA CYS A 283 -7.43 -2.56 -16.17
C CYS A 283 -6.38 -2.02 -17.16
N THR A 284 -5.09 -2.14 -16.82
CA THR A 284 -3.98 -1.70 -17.68
C THR A 284 -3.92 -2.54 -18.96
N GLU A 285 -4.08 -3.86 -18.86
CA GLU A 285 -4.12 -4.79 -20.01
C GLU A 285 -5.33 -4.53 -20.91
N GLN A 286 -6.48 -4.14 -20.34
CA GLN A 286 -7.68 -3.76 -21.11
C GLN A 286 -7.54 -2.38 -21.77
N LEU A 287 -6.83 -1.45 -21.14
CA LEU A 287 -6.62 -0.10 -21.66
C LEU A 287 -5.61 -0.10 -22.83
N GLN A 288 -4.58 -0.95 -22.76
CA GLN A 288 -3.52 -1.05 -23.78
C GLN A 288 -4.03 -1.20 -25.23
N PRO A 289 -5.00 -2.09 -25.56
CA PRO A 289 -5.54 -2.19 -26.92
C PRO A 289 -6.41 -0.99 -27.31
N LEU A 290 -7.10 -0.34 -26.36
CA LEU A 290 -7.96 0.82 -26.63
C LEU A 290 -7.13 2.08 -26.95
N LEU A 291 -5.95 2.21 -26.33
CA LEU A 291 -5.00 3.29 -26.65
C LEU A 291 -4.31 3.06 -28.01
N GLY A 292 -4.33 1.82 -28.51
CA GLY A 292 -3.92 1.43 -29.84
C GLY A 292 -2.43 1.64 -30.17
N PRO A 293 -1.89 0.92 -31.18
CA PRO A 293 -0.61 1.25 -31.79
C PRO A 293 -0.81 2.30 -32.90
N HIS A 294 -1.18 3.54 -32.57
CA HIS A 294 -1.30 4.60 -33.59
C HIS A 294 0.05 5.02 -34.22
N HIS A 295 1.18 4.41 -33.83
CA HIS A 295 2.51 4.80 -34.31
C HIS A 295 3.25 3.82 -35.23
N HIS A 296 2.72 2.65 -35.60
CA HIS A 296 3.51 1.68 -36.41
C HIS A 296 2.96 1.31 -37.80
N SER A 297 1.79 1.82 -38.20
CA SER A 297 1.20 1.44 -39.50
C SER A 297 1.36 2.46 -40.64
N SER A 298 2.09 3.57 -40.45
CA SER A 298 2.45 4.52 -41.53
C SER A 298 3.86 4.26 -42.09
N SER A 299 4.13 3.02 -42.51
CA SER A 299 5.36 2.64 -43.23
C SER A 299 5.06 1.89 -44.54
N HIS A 300 3.91 2.18 -45.17
CA HIS A 300 3.62 1.75 -46.53
C HIS A 300 3.54 2.96 -47.46
N ASN A 301 4.69 3.58 -47.75
CA ASN A 301 4.95 4.31 -49.01
C ASN A 301 6.43 4.66 -49.23
N SER A 302 7.34 3.70 -49.03
CA SER A 302 8.73 3.80 -49.49
C SER A 302 9.17 2.52 -50.21
N SER A 303 8.40 2.13 -51.23
CA SER A 303 8.91 1.27 -52.31
C SER A 303 9.36 2.15 -53.47
N GLY A 304 10.67 2.34 -53.64
CA GLY A 304 11.24 2.79 -54.91
C GLY A 304 12.58 3.52 -54.83
N LEU A 305 13.70 2.77 -54.79
CA LEU A 305 14.75 2.75 -55.84
C LEU A 305 16.15 2.33 -55.30
N ALA A 306 16.69 1.30 -55.97
CA ALA A 306 18.11 0.97 -56.25
C ALA A 306 19.09 0.81 -55.06
N ALA A 307 19.59 -0.38 -54.75
CA ALA A 307 20.67 -1.10 -55.47
C ALA A 307 22.02 -0.36 -55.49
N ALA A 308 22.92 -0.71 -54.56
CA ALA A 308 24.36 -0.84 -54.81
C ALA A 308 25.04 -1.61 -53.68
N GLU A 309 25.65 -2.72 -54.06
CA GLU A 309 26.50 -3.61 -53.28
C GLU A 309 27.77 -2.88 -52.82
N HIS A 310 28.26 -3.14 -51.60
CA HIS A 310 29.70 -3.41 -51.41
C HIS A 310 30.00 -4.07 -50.07
N SER A 311 30.59 -5.25 -50.19
CA SER A 311 31.20 -6.08 -49.17
C SER A 311 32.44 -5.41 -48.55
N THR A 312 32.68 -5.63 -47.25
CA THR A 312 34.01 -6.03 -46.73
C THR A 312 33.94 -6.44 -45.24
N PRO A 313 34.58 -7.55 -44.84
CA PRO A 313 34.79 -7.93 -43.46
C PRO A 313 36.19 -7.49 -42.96
N GLY A 314 36.29 -7.00 -41.74
CA GLY A 314 37.55 -6.57 -41.13
C GLY A 314 37.55 -6.74 -39.61
N SER A 315 38.36 -7.69 -39.15
CA SER A 315 38.66 -8.07 -37.76
C SER A 315 39.55 -7.04 -37.02
N THR A 316 39.51 -7.08 -35.67
CA THR A 316 40.57 -6.86 -34.64
C THR A 316 40.02 -6.01 -33.47
N ALA A 317 39.86 -6.54 -32.25
CA ALA A 317 40.84 -6.91 -31.21
C ALA A 317 41.29 -5.73 -30.31
N ALA A 318 40.97 -5.86 -29.01
CA ALA A 318 41.69 -5.45 -27.79
C ALA A 318 42.29 -4.03 -27.65
N ALA A 319 41.89 -3.30 -26.59
CA ALA A 319 42.75 -2.96 -25.43
C ALA A 319 42.18 -1.77 -24.61
N ALA A 320 42.07 -1.96 -23.29
CA ALA A 320 42.15 -0.88 -22.29
C ALA A 320 43.61 -0.34 -22.24
N PRO A 321 43.95 0.87 -21.71
CA PRO A 321 43.78 1.20 -20.29
C PRO A 321 43.61 2.70 -19.89
N SER A 322 43.10 2.90 -18.66
CA SER A 322 43.29 3.96 -17.63
C SER A 322 43.86 5.39 -17.91
N SER A 323 43.08 6.40 -17.44
CA SER A 323 43.43 7.62 -16.64
C SER A 323 44.37 8.72 -17.22
N PRO A 324 44.47 9.97 -16.67
CA PRO A 324 43.64 10.78 -15.74
C PRO A 324 43.40 12.28 -16.14
N SER A 325 42.55 12.98 -15.36
CA SER A 325 42.56 14.40 -14.91
C SER A 325 42.92 15.61 -15.81
N ARG A 326 42.01 16.60 -15.89
CA ARG A 326 42.19 18.08 -15.75
C ARG A 326 40.87 18.81 -16.10
N VAL A 327 40.20 19.54 -15.20
CA VAL A 327 40.34 20.97 -14.80
C VAL A 327 40.52 21.96 -15.96
N SER A 328 39.49 22.83 -16.13
CA SER A 328 39.51 24.29 -16.47
C SER A 328 38.17 24.66 -17.13
N THR A 329 37.27 25.46 -16.51
CA THR A 329 37.18 26.94 -16.43
C THR A 329 37.14 27.71 -17.75
N ALA A 330 36.00 28.36 -18.04
CA ALA A 330 35.75 29.67 -18.69
C ALA A 330 34.33 29.60 -19.35
N ALA A 331 33.34 30.44 -19.07
CA ALA A 331 33.21 31.91 -19.05
C ALA A 331 33.32 32.60 -20.42
N ALA A 332 32.39 33.55 -20.64
CA ALA A 332 32.15 34.46 -21.78
C ALA A 332 31.34 33.89 -22.97
N ALA A 333 30.12 34.36 -23.30
CA ALA A 333 29.61 35.70 -23.65
C ALA A 333 29.85 36.12 -25.11
N ALA A 334 28.76 36.29 -25.88
CA ALA A 334 28.50 37.23 -26.99
C ALA A 334 27.30 36.70 -27.81
N SER A 335 26.15 37.39 -27.92
CA SER A 335 25.87 38.62 -28.68
C SER A 335 25.94 38.47 -30.21
N GLY A 336 24.79 38.59 -30.88
CA GLY A 336 24.65 39.44 -32.07
C GLY A 336 24.06 38.84 -33.35
N GLY A 337 23.08 39.56 -33.93
CA GLY A 337 22.76 39.64 -35.37
C GLY A 337 21.76 38.60 -35.91
N ALA A 338 20.51 38.89 -36.27
CA ALA A 338 19.96 39.83 -37.27
C ALA A 338 19.91 39.26 -38.71
N GLU A 339 18.70 39.40 -39.28
CA GLU A 339 18.32 39.50 -40.71
C GLU A 339 17.87 38.25 -41.50
N SER A 340 16.67 38.40 -42.06
CA SER A 340 16.02 37.64 -43.14
C SER A 340 16.78 37.77 -44.48
N PRO A 341 16.42 36.96 -45.49
CA PRO A 341 15.63 37.56 -46.58
C PRO A 341 14.60 36.64 -47.26
N THR A 342 13.68 37.32 -47.94
CA THR A 342 12.70 36.84 -48.92
C THR A 342 13.36 36.35 -50.21
N THR A 343 12.75 35.38 -50.92
CA THR A 343 12.84 35.29 -52.39
C THR A 343 11.55 34.77 -53.01
N SER A 344 11.16 35.47 -54.07
CA SER A 344 10.07 35.20 -54.99
C SER A 344 10.57 34.34 -56.16
N GLY A 345 9.71 33.50 -56.74
CA GLY A 345 10.02 32.78 -57.99
C GLY A 345 8.75 32.33 -58.70
N ALA A 346 8.56 32.80 -59.93
CA ALA A 346 7.37 32.65 -60.75
C ALA A 346 7.57 31.64 -61.90
N SER A 347 6.43 31.14 -62.40
CA SER A 347 6.13 30.74 -63.79
C SER A 347 6.55 29.36 -64.32
N GLY A 348 5.58 28.64 -64.89
CA GLY A 348 5.78 27.39 -65.62
C GLY A 348 4.48 26.70 -66.05
N SER A 349 3.82 27.25 -67.07
CA SER A 349 2.68 26.66 -67.79
C SER A 349 3.10 25.44 -68.63
N ARG A 350 2.27 24.37 -68.67
CA ARG A 350 1.92 23.65 -69.90
C ARG A 350 0.76 22.67 -69.66
N GLY A 351 -0.27 22.82 -70.49
CA GLY A 351 -1.47 22.00 -70.50
C GLY A 351 -1.26 20.60 -71.06
N GLY A 352 -2.20 19.73 -70.70
CA GLY A 352 -2.40 18.40 -71.22
C GLY A 352 -3.81 17.96 -70.87
N ASP A 353 -4.74 18.18 -71.80
CA ASP A 353 -6.10 17.68 -71.74
C ASP A 353 -6.09 16.14 -71.76
N VAL A 354 -6.70 15.53 -70.75
CA VAL A 354 -7.19 14.14 -70.84
C VAL A 354 -8.59 14.11 -70.26
N SER A 355 -9.57 14.17 -71.17
CA SER A 355 -10.96 13.83 -70.92
C SER A 355 -11.09 12.32 -70.72
N SER A 356 -11.61 11.90 -69.57
CA SER A 356 -12.17 10.56 -69.40
C SER A 356 -13.26 10.56 -68.32
N ASN A 357 -14.48 10.26 -68.79
CA ASN A 357 -15.76 10.09 -68.09
C ASN A 357 -15.69 9.73 -66.59
N SER A 358 -16.23 10.61 -65.74
CA SER A 358 -16.50 10.37 -64.31
C SER A 358 -18.01 10.36 -64.02
N SER A 359 -18.71 9.32 -64.48
CA SER A 359 -20.12 9.10 -64.17
C SER A 359 -20.26 7.88 -63.25
N GLY A 360 -19.84 8.02 -62.00
CA GLY A 360 -19.93 6.95 -60.99
C GLY A 360 -19.56 7.31 -59.55
N SER A 361 -19.17 8.55 -59.25
CA SER A 361 -18.44 8.88 -58.01
C SER A 361 -19.31 9.24 -56.78
N ALA A 362 -20.61 9.45 -56.94
CA ALA A 362 -21.47 9.89 -55.83
C ALA A 362 -21.81 8.75 -54.84
N ALA A 363 -22.00 7.53 -55.33
CA ALA A 363 -22.29 6.37 -54.49
C ALA A 363 -21.05 5.89 -53.69
N ALA A 364 -19.86 5.97 -54.28
CA ALA A 364 -18.61 5.66 -53.60
C ALA A 364 -18.27 6.70 -52.51
N ALA A 365 -18.54 7.99 -52.76
CA ALA A 365 -18.36 9.03 -51.76
C ALA A 365 -19.36 8.93 -50.60
N ALA A 366 -20.61 8.55 -50.87
CA ALA A 366 -21.60 8.31 -49.83
C ALA A 366 -21.25 7.10 -48.95
N ALA A 367 -20.80 5.98 -49.55
CA ALA A 367 -20.35 4.82 -48.80
C ALA A 367 -19.07 5.10 -47.99
N ALA A 368 -18.14 5.92 -48.52
CA ALA A 368 -16.95 6.34 -47.77
C ALA A 368 -17.32 7.24 -46.58
N ALA A 369 -18.27 8.16 -46.74
CA ALA A 369 -18.74 9.01 -45.64
C ALA A 369 -19.50 8.21 -44.57
N GLU A 370 -20.29 7.22 -44.97
CA GLU A 370 -20.99 6.33 -44.02
C GLU A 370 -20.01 5.44 -43.25
N GLN A 371 -18.93 5.00 -43.91
CA GLN A 371 -17.86 4.23 -43.26
C GLN A 371 -16.98 5.08 -42.33
N GLU A 372 -16.67 6.32 -42.71
CA GLU A 372 -15.98 7.28 -41.84
C GLU A 372 -16.84 7.61 -40.62
N GLN A 373 -18.15 7.82 -40.78
CA GLN A 373 -19.06 8.05 -39.66
C GLN A 373 -19.15 6.83 -38.71
N MET A 374 -19.10 5.60 -39.23
CA MET A 374 -19.02 4.38 -38.41
C MET A 374 -17.69 4.26 -37.67
N ASP A 375 -16.55 4.60 -38.30
CA ASP A 375 -15.25 4.63 -37.64
C ASP A 375 -15.22 5.67 -36.49
N TRP A 376 -15.84 6.84 -36.67
CA TRP A 376 -15.97 7.85 -35.60
C TRP A 376 -16.84 7.37 -34.42
N LEU A 377 -17.92 6.62 -34.69
CA LEU A 377 -18.75 6.06 -33.61
C LEU A 377 -18.03 4.95 -32.84
N LEU A 378 -17.26 4.11 -33.55
CA LEU A 378 -16.39 3.11 -32.92
C LEU A 378 -15.28 3.76 -32.08
N ASP A 379 -14.78 4.92 -32.50
CA ASP A 379 -13.81 5.71 -31.75
C ASP A 379 -14.42 6.34 -30.48
N LEU A 380 -15.68 6.77 -30.54
CA LEU A 380 -16.38 7.31 -29.36
C LEU A 380 -16.64 6.23 -28.30
N ASP A 381 -17.12 5.05 -28.69
CA ASP A 381 -17.32 3.92 -27.77
C ASP A 381 -15.99 3.47 -27.15
N SER A 382 -14.90 3.48 -27.93
CA SER A 382 -13.54 3.21 -27.44
C SER A 382 -13.08 4.26 -26.43
N ALA A 383 -13.33 5.56 -26.70
CA ALA A 383 -12.98 6.66 -25.82
C ALA A 383 -13.77 6.61 -24.49
N GLU A 384 -15.06 6.27 -24.53
CA GLU A 384 -15.88 6.09 -23.32
C GLU A 384 -15.41 4.88 -22.50
N ALA A 385 -15.06 3.77 -23.16
CA ALA A 385 -14.48 2.59 -22.50
C ALA A 385 -13.12 2.92 -21.86
N ALA A 386 -12.24 3.64 -22.56
CA ALA A 386 -10.96 4.08 -22.05
C ALA A 386 -11.11 5.03 -20.84
N SER A 387 -12.03 6.00 -20.92
CA SER A 387 -12.36 6.90 -19.81
C SER A 387 -12.85 6.14 -18.58
N SER A 388 -13.74 5.16 -18.78
CA SER A 388 -14.26 4.31 -17.70
C SER A 388 -13.17 3.47 -17.04
N LEU A 389 -12.21 2.94 -17.81
CA LEU A 389 -11.06 2.22 -17.29
C LEU A 389 -10.12 3.14 -16.52
N LEU A 390 -9.81 4.33 -17.03
CA LEU A 390 -8.99 5.32 -16.33
C LEU A 390 -9.60 5.72 -14.98
N LEU A 391 -10.91 5.96 -14.94
CA LEU A 391 -11.63 6.23 -13.69
C LEU A 391 -11.52 5.05 -12.71
N ARG A 392 -11.64 3.81 -13.21
CA ARG A 392 -11.46 2.62 -12.36
C ARG A 392 -10.03 2.50 -11.83
N MET A 393 -9.03 2.79 -12.65
CA MET A 393 -7.62 2.79 -12.23
C MET A 393 -7.33 3.84 -11.15
N GLU A 394 -7.93 5.03 -11.25
CA GLU A 394 -7.88 6.07 -10.22
C GLU A 394 -8.46 5.55 -8.90
N HIS A 395 -9.67 4.99 -8.92
CA HIS A 395 -10.30 4.40 -7.72
C HIS A 395 -9.49 3.26 -7.10
N LEU A 396 -8.87 2.39 -7.90
CA LEU A 396 -8.00 1.32 -7.41
C LEU A 396 -6.74 1.89 -6.74
N THR A 397 -6.17 2.96 -7.31
CA THR A 397 -5.01 3.67 -6.74
C THR A 397 -5.34 4.32 -5.39
N ASP A 398 -6.52 4.91 -5.27
CA ASP A 398 -7.04 5.44 -4.01
C ASP A 398 -7.22 4.32 -2.97
N ALA A 399 -7.83 3.21 -3.37
CA ALA A 399 -8.04 2.05 -2.50
C ALA A 399 -6.71 1.48 -1.97
N ILE A 400 -5.68 1.38 -2.82
CA ILE A 400 -4.33 0.98 -2.43
C ILE A 400 -3.75 1.96 -1.39
N SER A 401 -3.98 3.27 -1.59
CA SER A 401 -3.53 4.32 -0.68
C SER A 401 -4.20 4.22 0.70
N VAL A 402 -5.50 3.91 0.74
CA VAL A 402 -6.26 3.67 1.99
C VAL A 402 -5.73 2.44 2.74
N ILE A 403 -5.45 1.34 2.04
CA ILE A 403 -4.89 0.12 2.65
C ILE A 403 -3.46 0.36 3.18
N LYS A 404 -2.64 1.17 2.51
CA LYS A 404 -1.34 1.61 3.05
C LYS A 404 -1.50 2.42 4.34
N LEU A 405 -2.49 3.31 4.40
CA LEU A 405 -2.79 4.09 5.60
C LEU A 405 -3.22 3.19 6.77
N TYR A 406 -4.02 2.14 6.49
CA TYR A 406 -4.38 1.13 7.49
C TYR A 406 -3.13 0.46 8.08
N MET A 407 -2.21 -0.01 7.24
CA MET A 407 -0.98 -0.65 7.69
C MET A 407 -0.12 0.29 8.54
N ARG A 408 0.01 1.56 8.12
CA ARG A 408 0.70 2.60 8.89
C ARG A 408 0.06 2.81 10.26
N ASN A 409 -1.27 2.89 10.31
CA ASN A 409 -1.98 3.09 11.57
C ASN A 409 -1.84 1.89 12.51
N ALA A 410 -1.88 0.66 11.99
CA ALA A 410 -1.63 -0.54 12.77
C ALA A 410 -0.23 -0.50 13.39
N TYR A 411 0.79 -0.15 12.60
CA TYR A 411 2.17 -0.01 13.06
C TYR A 411 2.31 1.05 14.17
N VAL A 412 1.79 2.26 13.96
CA VAL A 412 1.91 3.37 14.92
C VAL A 412 1.13 3.09 16.22
N ASN A 413 0.04 2.33 16.16
CA ASN A 413 -0.70 1.92 17.37
C ASN A 413 -0.08 0.72 18.09
N CYS A 414 0.67 -0.12 17.38
CA CYS A 414 1.33 -1.30 17.96
C CYS A 414 2.62 -0.95 18.71
N LEU A 415 3.37 0.04 18.23
CA LEU A 415 4.65 0.44 18.81
C LEU A 415 4.47 1.44 19.97
N ASP A 416 5.32 1.31 20.98
CA ASP A 416 5.43 2.34 22.01
C ASP A 416 6.16 3.59 21.49
N LYS A 417 6.19 4.66 22.30
CA LYS A 417 6.76 5.95 21.86
C LYS A 417 8.27 5.92 21.74
N VAL A 418 8.95 5.10 22.53
CA VAL A 418 10.40 4.92 22.44
C VAL A 418 10.75 4.16 21.17
N GLN A 419 10.02 3.08 20.87
CA GLN A 419 10.15 2.31 19.63
C GLN A 419 9.87 3.17 18.39
N LEU A 420 8.82 4.00 18.41
CA LEU A 420 8.55 4.93 17.32
C LEU A 420 9.66 5.96 17.14
N ALA A 421 10.18 6.53 18.23
CA ALA A 421 11.31 7.45 18.16
C ALA A 421 12.56 6.77 17.57
N ARG A 422 12.88 5.54 18.01
CA ARG A 422 13.97 4.74 17.44
C ARG A 422 13.76 4.49 15.95
N ALA A 423 12.56 4.08 15.55
CA ALA A 423 12.23 3.88 14.13
C ALA A 423 12.48 5.16 13.32
N CYS A 424 12.07 6.33 13.81
CA CYS A 424 12.29 7.61 13.14
C CYS A 424 13.78 7.94 13.02
N VAL A 425 14.53 7.82 14.12
CA VAL A 425 15.96 8.16 14.18
C VAL A 425 16.79 7.22 13.33
N HIS A 426 16.55 5.91 13.40
CA HIS A 426 17.31 4.93 12.63
C HIS A 426 16.91 4.89 11.14
N SER A 427 15.69 5.33 10.78
CA SER A 427 15.31 5.42 9.37
C SER A 427 16.06 6.53 8.62
N TRP A 428 16.50 7.58 9.33
CA TRP A 428 17.26 8.69 8.75
C TRP A 428 18.54 8.18 8.05
N PRO A 429 18.85 8.62 6.82
CA PRO A 429 18.31 9.80 6.12
C PRO A 429 17.10 9.52 5.20
N TYR A 430 16.37 8.42 5.40
CA TYR A 430 15.19 8.09 4.61
C TYR A 430 13.91 8.29 5.41
N ILE A 431 12.80 8.59 4.72
CA ILE A 431 11.49 8.61 5.37
C ILE A 431 11.10 7.19 5.80
N MET A 432 10.51 7.06 6.98
CA MET A 432 10.15 5.76 7.53
C MET A 432 9.18 5.00 6.59
N ASN A 433 9.66 3.88 6.03
CA ASN A 433 8.87 3.01 5.19
C ASN A 433 8.25 1.88 6.03
N VAL A 434 7.03 2.13 6.51
CA VAL A 434 6.36 1.25 7.48
C VAL A 434 6.10 -0.16 6.94
N TRP A 435 5.76 -0.31 5.66
CA TRP A 435 5.46 -1.63 5.11
C TRP A 435 6.73 -2.45 4.90
N VAL A 436 7.83 -1.83 4.45
CA VAL A 436 9.14 -2.51 4.37
C VAL A 436 9.64 -2.89 5.75
N LEU A 437 9.58 -1.97 6.72
CA LEU A 437 9.98 -2.25 8.10
C LEU A 437 9.18 -3.40 8.71
N THR A 438 7.87 -3.46 8.43
CA THR A 438 7.05 -4.56 8.95
C THR A 438 7.38 -5.88 8.26
N ALA A 439 7.54 -5.91 6.94
CA ALA A 439 7.94 -7.12 6.22
C ALA A 439 9.27 -7.67 6.73
N VAL A 440 10.27 -6.80 6.89
CA VAL A 440 11.59 -7.16 7.41
C VAL A 440 11.51 -7.64 8.86
N ALA A 441 10.74 -6.97 9.73
CA ALA A 441 10.53 -7.39 11.11
C ALA A 441 9.88 -8.78 11.23
N LEU A 442 9.07 -9.18 10.24
CA LEU A 442 8.44 -10.50 10.16
C LEU A 442 9.34 -11.56 9.48
N GLY A 443 10.56 -11.19 9.06
CA GLY A 443 11.48 -12.09 8.35
C GLY A 443 11.03 -12.40 6.91
N LEU A 444 10.17 -11.56 6.33
CA LEU A 444 9.67 -11.71 4.96
C LEU A 444 10.63 -11.00 4.00
N HIS A 445 11.77 -11.64 3.70
CA HIS A 445 12.77 -11.10 2.78
C HIS A 445 12.31 -11.05 1.31
N ASP A 446 11.28 -11.83 0.95
CA ASP A 446 10.76 -11.92 -0.42
C ASP A 446 9.79 -10.79 -0.81
N ALA A 447 9.48 -9.86 0.12
CA ALA A 447 8.53 -8.77 -0.14
C ALA A 447 9.02 -7.71 -1.15
N ASP A 448 10.31 -7.72 -1.50
CA ASP A 448 10.93 -6.73 -2.38
C ASP A 448 10.95 -7.11 -3.87
N GLU A 449 10.69 -8.37 -4.24
CA GLU A 449 10.62 -8.73 -5.67
C GLU A 449 9.48 -7.97 -6.39
N ASP A 450 8.37 -7.69 -5.69
CA ASP A 450 7.26 -6.91 -6.21
C ASP A 450 7.58 -5.41 -6.36
N GLN A 451 8.46 -4.84 -5.54
CA GLN A 451 8.83 -3.42 -5.65
C GLN A 451 9.71 -3.15 -6.87
N GLN A 452 10.46 -4.14 -7.35
CA GLN A 452 11.24 -4.02 -8.58
C GLN A 452 10.38 -4.14 -9.85
N GLN A 453 9.16 -4.68 -9.74
CA GLN A 453 8.25 -4.87 -10.89
C GLN A 453 7.28 -3.71 -11.10
N LEU A 454 7.19 -2.74 -10.19
CA LEU A 454 6.43 -1.51 -10.46
C LEU A 454 7.15 -0.73 -11.58
N PRO A 455 6.46 -0.35 -12.66
CA PRO A 455 7.07 0.39 -13.76
C PRO A 455 7.65 1.68 -13.20
N ARG A 456 8.95 1.90 -13.44
CA ARG A 456 9.57 3.20 -13.24
C ARG A 456 8.91 4.15 -14.25
N SER A 457 7.93 4.91 -13.77
CA SER A 457 7.21 5.95 -14.52
C SER A 457 8.14 7.07 -14.95
#